data_AF-W1DIF7-F1
#
_entry.id   AF-W1DIF7-F1
#
_cell.length_a   1.000
_cell.length_b   1.000
_cell.length_c   1.000
_cell.angle_alpha   90.00
_cell.angle_beta   90.00
_cell.angle_gamma   90.00
#
_symmetry.space_group_name_H-M   'P 1'
#
loop_
_entity.id
_entity.type
_entity.pdbx_description
1 polymer ?
#
loop_
_entity_poly.entity_id
_entity_poly.type
_entity_poly.pdbx_seq_one_letter_code
_entity_poly.pdbx_strand_id
1 'polypeptide(L)' 'MELNRYSLKTQGLLGRRCPTPMLSGFWKDDPFSPEEESRLITSSSADGKLLEIPFNPVYRNF' A
#
# COMPACT_ATOMS: atom_id res chain seq x y z
N MET A 1 -7.12 -20.67 -10.14
CA MET A 1 -7.13 -19.61 -9.10
C MET A 1 -5.90 -19.75 -8.21
N GLU A 2 -4.73 -19.35 -8.70
CA GLU A 2 -3.48 -19.36 -7.91
C GLU A 2 -3.12 -17.97 -7.39
N LEU A 3 -3.31 -16.92 -8.20
CA LEU A 3 -2.90 -15.55 -7.85
C LEU A 3 -3.53 -15.03 -6.54
N ASN A 4 -4.78 -15.39 -6.25
CA ASN A 4 -5.48 -14.95 -5.03
C ASN A 4 -4.76 -15.42 -3.74
N ARG A 5 -4.04 -16.56 -3.78
CA ARG A 5 -3.33 -17.08 -2.61
C ARG A 5 -2.11 -16.23 -2.21
N TYR A 6 -1.62 -15.37 -3.11
CA TYR A 6 -0.56 -14.43 -2.81
C TYR A 6 -1.05 -13.16 -2.11
N SER A 7 -2.37 -12.93 -2.03
CA SER A 7 -2.91 -11.79 -1.29
C SER A 7 -2.64 -11.95 0.21
N LEU A 8 -1.94 -10.96 0.79
CA LEU A 8 -1.69 -10.88 2.23
C LEU A 8 -3.00 -10.80 3.04
N LYS A 9 -4.05 -10.22 2.45
CA LYS A 9 -5.40 -10.19 3.02
C LYS A 9 -5.99 -11.59 3.09
N THR A 10 -5.95 -12.35 2.00
CA THR A 10 -6.41 -13.75 1.96
C THR A 10 -5.62 -14.64 2.92
N GLN A 11 -4.32 -14.36 3.10
CA GLN A 11 -3.46 -15.04 4.07
C GLN A 11 -3.73 -14.64 5.54
N GLY A 12 -4.52 -13.60 5.79
CA GLY A 12 -4.84 -13.12 7.14
C GLY A 12 -3.70 -12.34 7.83
N LEU A 13 -2.68 -11.92 7.07
CA LEU A 13 -1.48 -11.26 7.63
C LEU A 13 -1.70 -9.77 7.95
N LEU A 14 -2.74 -9.15 7.38
CA LEU A 14 -3.04 -7.72 7.56
C LEU A 14 -4.04 -7.43 8.68
N GLY A 15 -4.45 -8.44 9.45
CA GLY A 15 -5.45 -8.28 10.53
C GLY A 15 -4.85 -8.00 11.91
N ARG A 16 -3.53 -8.08 12.08
CA ARG A 16 -2.85 -7.88 13.37
C ARG A 16 -1.88 -6.72 13.27
N ARG A 17 -1.88 -5.86 14.29
CA ARG A 17 -0.96 -4.72 14.34
C ARG A 17 0.45 -5.21 14.63
N CYS A 18 1.41 -4.90 13.77
CA CYS A 18 2.83 -5.22 13.93
C CYS A 18 3.63 -3.98 14.37
N PRO A 19 4.71 -4.13 15.16
CA PRO A 19 5.50 -3.01 15.64
C PRO A 19 6.39 -2.38 14.55
N THR A 20 6.57 -3.05 13.42
CA THR A 20 7.43 -2.59 12.32
C THR A 20 6.81 -1.36 11.64
N PRO A 21 7.50 -0.21 11.58
CA PRO A 21 7.01 0.95 10.86
C PRO A 21 6.89 0.65 9.37
N MET A 22 5.80 1.07 8.75
CA MET A 22 5.54 0.79 7.33
C MET A 22 5.04 2.04 6.60
N LEU A 23 5.66 2.32 5.46
CA LEU A 23 5.20 3.32 4.50
C LEU A 23 4.58 2.58 3.30
N SER A 24 3.36 2.95 2.92
CA SER A 24 2.78 2.50 1.66
C SER A 24 2.38 3.72 0.83
N GLY A 25 2.89 3.77 -0.40
CA GLY A 25 2.54 4.78 -1.38
C GLY A 25 1.56 4.24 -2.41
N PHE A 26 0.68 5.08 -2.92
CA PHE A 26 -0.24 4.72 -4.01
C PHE A 26 -0.34 5.85 -5.04
N TRP A 27 -0.55 5.49 -6.31
CA TRP A 27 -1.02 6.42 -7.32
C TRP A 27 -2.54 6.36 -7.38
N LYS A 28 -3.16 7.51 -7.63
CA LYS A 28 -4.60 7.57 -7.88
C LYS A 28 -4.93 6.80 -9.16
N ASP A 29 -6.01 6.02 -9.11
CA ASP A 29 -6.54 5.24 -10.24
C ASP A 29 -5.56 4.15 -10.76
N ASP A 30 -4.60 3.70 -9.94
CA ASP A 30 -3.74 2.56 -10.27
C ASP A 30 -4.55 1.25 -10.22
N PRO A 31 -4.70 0.54 -11.36
CA PRO A 31 -5.49 -0.69 -11.41
C PRO A 31 -4.83 -1.88 -10.69
N PHE A 32 -3.52 -1.80 -10.41
CA PHE A 32 -2.75 -2.87 -9.77
C PHE A 32 -2.49 -2.62 -8.29
N SER A 33 -2.37 -1.35 -7.89
CA SER A 33 -2.11 -0.95 -6.50
C SER A 33 -3.08 0.14 -6.04
N PRO A 34 -4.39 -0.18 -5.90
CA PRO A 34 -5.38 0.79 -5.47
C PRO A 34 -5.13 1.25 -4.03
N GLU A 35 -5.65 2.43 -3.70
CA GLU A 35 -5.47 3.07 -2.39
C GLU A 35 -5.87 2.16 -1.21
N GLU A 36 -6.93 1.38 -1.38
CA GLU A 36 -7.46 0.51 -0.33
C GLU A 36 -6.45 -0.57 0.11
N GLU A 37 -5.62 -1.07 -0.81
CA GLU A 37 -4.59 -2.06 -0.51
C GLU A 37 -3.45 -1.42 0.30
N SER A 38 -3.00 -0.24 -0.10
CA SER A 38 -1.98 0.54 0.63
C SER A 38 -2.47 0.96 2.03
N ARG A 39 -3.74 1.31 2.15
CA ARG A 39 -4.39 1.62 3.42
C ARG A 39 -4.45 0.40 4.34
N LEU A 40 -4.73 -0.77 3.80
CA LEU A 40 -4.76 -2.01 4.57
C LEU A 40 -3.38 -2.34 5.14
N ILE A 41 -2.31 -2.19 4.34
CA ILE A 41 -0.92 -2.39 4.79
C ILE A 41 -0.57 -1.43 5.92
N THR A 42 -0.80 -0.13 5.75
CA THR A 42 -0.44 0.88 6.76
C THR A 42 -1.22 0.74 8.05
N SER A 43 -2.50 0.34 7.98
CA SER A 43 -3.32 0.08 9.17
C SER A 43 -2.84 -1.13 9.99
N SER A 44 -2.16 -2.09 9.33
CA SER A 44 -1.57 -3.25 10.00
C SER A 44 -0.26 -2.93 10.75
N SER A 45 0.27 -1.71 10.63
CA SER A 45 1.46 -1.27 11.36
C SER A 45 1.10 -0.39 12.58
N ALA A 46 1.93 -0.46 13.63
CA ALA A 46 1.87 0.45 14.77
C ALA A 46 2.20 1.89 14.36
N ASP A 47 3.13 2.05 13.42
CA ASP A 47 3.61 3.33 12.87
C ASP A 47 3.50 3.28 11.34
N GLY A 48 2.26 3.33 10.87
CA GLY A 48 1.90 3.27 9.46
C GLY A 48 1.78 4.66 8.85
N LYS A 49 2.39 4.89 7.69
CA LYS A 49 2.23 6.11 6.90
C LYS A 49 1.70 5.79 5.51
N LEU A 50 0.57 6.40 5.15
CA LEU A 50 0.01 6.35 3.80
C LEU A 50 0.45 7.59 3.02
N LEU A 51 0.88 7.41 1.78
CA LEU A 51 1.35 8.50 0.91
C LEU A 51 0.68 8.42 -0.47
N GLU A 52 -0.08 9.44 -0.85
CA GLU A 52 -0.47 9.62 -2.24
C GLU A 52 0.73 10.14 -3.03
N ILE A 53 1.11 9.44 -4.10
CA ILE A 53 2.20 9.82 -4.98
C ILE A 53 1.60 10.70 -6.09
N PRO A 54 2.01 11.96 -6.24
CA PRO A 54 1.54 12.78 -7.33
C PRO A 54 2.07 12.25 -8.67
N PHE A 55 1.19 12.24 -9.69
CA PHE A 55 1.55 11.77 -11.03
C PHE A 55 2.52 12.72 -11.76
N ASN A 56 2.58 13.98 -11.34
CA ASN A 56 3.44 14.97 -11.99
C ASN A 56 4.89 14.83 -11.48
N PRO A 57 5.87 14.57 -12.35
CA PRO A 57 7.26 14.59 -11.94
C PRO A 57 7.65 16.00 -11.47
N VAL A 58 8.34 16.06 -10.34
CA VAL A 58 8.81 17.31 -9.71
C VAL A 58 9.85 18.04 -10.58
N TYR A 59 10.48 17.35 -11.54
CA TYR A 59 11.46 17.94 -12.45
C TYR A 59 10.92 18.04 -13.89
N ARG A 60 10.53 19.25 -14.29
CA ARG A 60 10.65 19.74 -15.67
C ARG A 60 11.99 20.45 -15.80
N ASN A 61 13.09 19.75 -15.99
CA ASN A 61 14.28 20.34 -16.59
C ASN A 61 15.08 19.24 -17.29
N PHE A 62 15.27 19.46 -18.59
CA PHE A 62 16.18 18.74 -19.49
C PHE A 62 17.62 19.20 -19.25
#